data_AF-A0A957N4X6-F1
#
_entry.id   AF-A0A957N4X6-F1
#
_cell.length_a   1.000
_cell.length_b   1.000
_cell.length_c   1.000
_cell.angle_alpha   90.00
_cell.angle_beta   90.00
_cell.angle_gamma   90.00
#
_symmetry.space_group_name_H-M   'P 1'
#
loop_
_entity.id
_entity.type
_entity.pdbx_description
1 polymer ?
#
loop_
_entity_poly.entity_id
_entity_poly.type
_entity_poly.pdbx_seq_one_letter_code
_entity_poly.pdbx_strand_id
1 'polypeptide(L)'
;MPVFSPRRYQPPYYPVHRDGAAMRAFTAMERTIKGALFGCRMCGNCILQETAFVCPMTCPMGLRNGLCGGASPEHCAVDPSRPCTWYTIYARAEKMGRLDKLLEINA
;
A
#
# COMPACT_ATOMS: atom_id res chain seq x y z
N MET A 1 1.77 10.60 -0.37
CA MET A 1 0.71 11.55 -0.73
C MET A 1 -0.57 10.79 -1.05
N PRO A 2 -1.58 10.80 -0.16
CA PRO A 2 -2.81 9.98 -0.31
C PRO A 2 -3.83 10.55 -1.30
N VAL A 3 -3.83 11.88 -1.51
CA VAL A 3 -4.77 12.58 -2.40
C VAL A 3 -4.39 12.46 -3.87
N PHE A 4 -3.11 12.19 -4.17
CA PHE A 4 -2.58 11.93 -5.51
C PHE A 4 -2.02 10.51 -5.61
N SER A 5 -2.82 9.51 -5.20
CA SER A 5 -2.41 8.13 -5.47
C SER A 5 -2.34 7.94 -7.00
N PRO A 6 -1.23 7.45 -7.56
CA PRO A 6 -1.02 7.36 -9.01
C PRO A 6 -2.01 6.36 -9.65
N ARG A 7 -1.82 6.09 -10.96
CA ARG A 7 -2.49 5.00 -11.69
C ARG A 7 -2.61 3.74 -10.81
N ARG A 8 -3.80 3.14 -10.79
CA ARG A 8 -4.01 1.82 -10.17
C ARG A 8 -3.42 0.78 -11.12
N TYR A 9 -2.24 0.27 -10.78
CA TYR A 9 -1.64 -0.85 -11.50
C TYR A 9 -2.32 -2.18 -11.11
N GLN A 10 -2.70 -2.32 -9.84
CA GLN A 10 -3.33 -3.53 -9.32
C GLN A 10 -4.83 -3.37 -9.19
N PRO A 11 -5.62 -4.36 -9.67
CA PRO A 11 -7.04 -4.39 -9.43
C PRO A 11 -7.34 -4.60 -7.94
N PRO A 12 -8.46 -4.07 -7.44
CA PRO A 12 -8.93 -4.42 -6.10
C PRO A 12 -9.31 -5.90 -6.04
N TYR A 13 -9.04 -6.52 -4.91
CA TYR A 13 -9.54 -7.85 -4.57
C TYR A 13 -11.05 -7.83 -4.46
N TYR A 14 -11.71 -8.80 -5.10
CA TYR A 14 -13.14 -9.03 -4.99
C TYR A 14 -13.39 -10.38 -4.30
N PRO A 15 -14.38 -10.45 -3.40
CA PRO A 15 -14.72 -11.71 -2.74
C PRO A 15 -15.31 -12.70 -3.75
N VAL A 16 -14.93 -13.97 -3.63
CA VAL A 16 -15.42 -15.07 -4.48
C VAL A 16 -16.90 -15.35 -4.22
N HIS A 17 -17.33 -15.23 -2.97
CA HIS A 17 -18.72 -15.40 -2.56
C HIS A 17 -19.43 -14.07 -2.45
N ARG A 18 -20.75 -14.07 -2.69
CA ARG A 18 -21.56 -12.86 -2.63
C ARG A 18 -21.84 -12.48 -1.19
N ASP A 19 -21.19 -11.42 -0.75
CA ASP A 19 -21.42 -10.82 0.55
C ASP A 19 -22.85 -10.28 0.72
N GLY A 20 -23.37 -10.39 1.94
CA GLY A 20 -24.62 -9.74 2.34
C GLY A 20 -24.56 -8.21 2.22
N ALA A 21 -25.72 -7.55 2.14
CA ALA A 21 -25.81 -6.11 1.92
C ALA A 21 -25.02 -5.29 2.96
N ALA A 22 -25.05 -5.70 4.24
CA ALA A 22 -24.31 -5.05 5.32
C ALA A 22 -22.78 -5.09 5.09
N MET A 23 -22.24 -6.25 4.71
CA MET A 23 -20.82 -6.41 4.45
C MET A 23 -20.38 -5.64 3.21
N ARG A 24 -21.21 -5.58 2.16
CA ARG A 24 -20.95 -4.75 0.98
C ARG A 24 -20.86 -3.27 1.33
N ALA A 25 -21.74 -2.77 2.22
CA ALA A 25 -21.71 -1.39 2.70
C ALA A 25 -20.44 -1.12 3.51
N PHE A 26 -20.05 -2.03 4.40
CA PHE A 26 -18.80 -1.95 5.14
C PHE A 26 -17.57 -1.88 4.22
N THR A 27 -17.47 -2.79 3.25
CA THR A 27 -16.36 -2.82 2.28
C THR A 27 -16.30 -1.55 1.43
N ALA A 28 -17.45 -0.99 1.04
CA ALA A 28 -17.51 0.27 0.30
C ALA A 28 -17.02 1.46 1.14
N MET A 29 -17.43 1.52 2.41
CA MET A 29 -16.94 2.52 3.37
C MET A 29 -15.44 2.38 3.58
N GLU A 30 -14.95 1.15 3.83
CA GLU A 30 -13.54 0.87 4.02
C GLU A 30 -12.69 1.30 2.80
N ARG A 31 -13.13 0.93 1.58
CA ARG A 31 -12.46 1.30 0.34
C ARG A 31 -12.35 2.82 0.19
N THR A 32 -13.38 3.55 0.57
CA THR A 32 -13.42 5.02 0.51
C THR A 32 -12.46 5.63 1.52
N ILE A 33 -12.59 5.26 2.80
CA ILE A 33 -11.79 5.81 3.90
C ILE A 33 -10.32 5.46 3.73
N LYS A 34 -9.98 4.18 3.59
CA LYS A 34 -8.58 3.75 3.42
C LYS A 34 -8.00 4.17 2.08
N GLY A 35 -8.83 4.27 1.04
CA GLY A 35 -8.44 4.79 -0.26
C GLY A 35 -7.99 6.25 -0.18
N ALA A 36 -8.80 7.11 0.45
CA ALA A 36 -8.51 8.53 0.59
C ALA A 36 -7.34 8.81 1.54
N LEU A 37 -7.25 8.10 2.67
CA LEU A 37 -6.23 8.38 3.70
C LEU A 37 -4.87 7.74 3.42
N PHE A 38 -4.84 6.56 2.78
CA PHE A 38 -3.63 5.74 2.69
C PHE A 38 -3.31 5.25 1.27
N GLY A 39 -4.14 5.60 0.28
CA GLY A 39 -4.00 5.07 -1.09
C GLY A 39 -4.29 3.57 -1.18
N CYS A 40 -5.14 3.02 -0.29
CA CYS A 40 -5.43 1.59 -0.24
C CYS A 40 -5.93 1.05 -1.59
N ARG A 41 -5.37 -0.09 -2.01
CA ARG A 41 -5.77 -0.81 -3.24
C ARG A 41 -6.74 -1.97 -3.01
N MET A 42 -7.17 -2.20 -1.77
CA MET A 42 -8.05 -3.33 -1.40
C MET A 42 -7.45 -4.68 -1.82
N CYS A 43 -6.24 -5.03 -1.39
CA CYS A 43 -5.61 -6.31 -1.76
C CYS A 43 -6.08 -7.53 -0.96
N GLY A 44 -6.98 -7.35 0.02
CA GLY A 44 -7.48 -8.42 0.87
C GLY A 44 -6.55 -8.87 2.01
N ASN A 45 -5.27 -8.45 2.00
CA ASN A 45 -4.32 -8.75 3.08
C ASN A 45 -3.59 -7.48 3.53
N CYS A 46 -4.22 -6.77 4.49
CA CYS A 46 -3.80 -5.44 4.91
C CYS A 46 -2.57 -5.50 5.82
N ILE A 47 -1.49 -4.80 5.45
CA ILE A 47 -0.26 -4.62 6.26
C ILE A 47 0.06 -3.15 6.48
N LEU A 48 -0.99 -2.35 6.65
CA LEU A 48 -0.87 -0.90 6.73
C LEU A 48 -0.18 -0.44 8.02
N GLN A 49 -0.35 -1.21 9.09
CA GLN A 49 0.24 -0.91 10.40
C GLN A 49 1.76 -1.02 10.34
N GLU A 50 2.25 -2.05 9.66
CA GLU A 50 3.65 -2.41 9.54
C GLU A 50 4.37 -1.51 8.51
N THR A 51 3.67 -1.11 7.45
CA THR A 51 4.20 -0.24 6.38
C THR A 51 4.05 1.26 6.67
N ALA A 52 4.08 1.65 7.95
CA ALA A 52 3.99 3.04 8.40
C ALA A 52 2.84 3.82 7.75
N PHE A 53 1.67 3.19 7.61
CA PHE A 53 0.47 3.77 7.01
C PHE A 53 0.63 4.22 5.55
N VAL A 54 1.41 3.49 4.75
CA VAL A 54 1.52 3.66 3.30
C VAL A 54 1.18 2.33 2.63
N CYS A 55 0.17 2.30 1.75
CA CYS A 55 -0.20 1.04 1.10
C CYS A 55 0.91 0.56 0.14
N PRO A 56 1.54 -0.62 0.36
CA PRO A 56 2.65 -1.12 -0.47
C PRO A 56 2.19 -1.48 -1.89
N MET A 57 0.90 -1.81 -2.04
CA MET A 57 0.24 -2.05 -3.33
C MET A 57 0.14 -0.79 -4.20
N THR A 58 0.61 0.37 -3.74
CA THR A 58 0.82 1.53 -4.62
C THR A 58 2.07 1.40 -5.50
N CYS A 59 2.95 0.42 -5.21
CA CYS A 59 4.09 0.08 -6.06
C CYS A 59 3.60 -0.56 -7.38
N PRO A 60 4.04 -0.11 -8.57
CA PRO A 60 3.70 -0.67 -9.87
C PRO A 60 3.98 -2.16 -9.97
N MET A 61 5.01 -2.65 -9.28
CA MET A 61 5.36 -4.07 -9.27
C MET A 61 4.49 -4.90 -8.33
N GLY A 62 3.67 -4.29 -7.47
CA GLY A 62 2.77 -5.01 -6.56
C GLY A 62 3.49 -5.76 -5.44
N LEU A 63 4.75 -5.42 -5.18
CA LEU A 63 5.56 -6.06 -4.15
C LEU A 63 5.09 -5.64 -2.75
N ARG A 64 4.80 -6.67 -1.93
CA ARG A 64 4.27 -6.52 -0.57
C ARG A 64 5.31 -6.80 0.52
N ASN A 65 6.38 -7.51 0.20
CA ASN A 65 7.37 -8.06 1.13
C ASN A 65 8.76 -7.41 0.97
N GLY A 66 8.80 -6.10 0.68
CA GLY A 66 10.04 -5.34 0.68
C GLY A 66 10.41 -4.68 -0.64
N LEU A 67 11.64 -4.13 -0.63
CA LEU A 67 12.22 -3.40 -1.73
C LEU A 67 12.48 -4.33 -2.92
N CYS A 68 12.33 -3.82 -4.13
CA CYS A 68 12.81 -4.49 -5.33
C CYS A 68 14.29 -4.21 -5.58
N GLY A 69 14.91 -5.00 -6.47
CA GLY A 69 16.29 -4.75 -6.90
C GLY A 69 16.53 -3.39 -7.57
N GLY A 70 15.48 -2.72 -8.06
CA GLY A 70 15.55 -1.38 -8.65
C GLY A 70 15.06 -0.27 -7.73
N ALA A 71 15.00 -0.49 -6.42
CA ALA A 71 14.55 0.54 -5.50
C ALA A 71 15.61 1.65 -5.39
N SER A 72 15.21 2.91 -5.62
CA SER A 72 16.07 4.09 -5.43
C SER A 72 15.37 5.15 -4.54
N PRO A 73 16.15 5.99 -3.83
CA PRO A 73 15.60 7.08 -3.04
C PRO A 73 14.96 8.19 -3.91
N GLU A 74 15.40 8.32 -5.16
CA GLU A 74 14.95 9.36 -6.09
C GLU A 74 13.55 9.06 -6.65
N HIS A 75 13.45 8.01 -7.47
CA HIS A 75 12.25 7.67 -8.24
C HIS A 75 12.06 6.15 -8.37
N CYS A 76 10.85 5.73 -8.74
CA CYS A 76 10.58 4.33 -9.03
C CYS A 76 11.19 3.91 -10.36
N ALA A 77 11.92 2.78 -10.39
CA ALA A 77 12.51 2.24 -11.62
C ALA A 77 11.50 1.91 -12.73
N VAL A 78 10.25 1.59 -12.38
CA VAL A 78 9.19 1.25 -13.34
C VAL A 78 8.39 2.47 -13.79
N ASP A 79 8.23 3.45 -12.89
CA ASP A 79 7.48 4.68 -13.18
C ASP A 79 8.25 5.88 -12.62
N PRO A 80 9.10 6.52 -13.45
CA PRO A 80 9.91 7.65 -13.03
C PRO A 80 9.11 8.88 -12.60
N SER A 81 7.80 8.96 -12.88
CA SER A 81 6.96 10.11 -12.51
C SER A 81 6.66 10.21 -11.01
N ARG A 82 7.07 9.20 -10.22
CA ARG A 82 6.69 9.06 -8.82
C ARG A 82 7.85 8.57 -7.94
N PRO A 83 7.82 8.89 -6.63
CA PRO A 83 8.80 8.37 -5.68
C PRO A 83 8.65 6.85 -5.52
N CYS A 84 9.74 6.21 -5.11
CA CYS A 84 9.70 4.79 -4.76
C CYS A 84 8.83 4.57 -3.51
N THR A 85 7.79 3.75 -3.64
CA THR A 85 6.85 3.43 -2.55
C THR A 85 7.57 2.86 -1.33
N TRP A 86 8.52 1.95 -1.54
CA TRP A 86 9.22 1.29 -0.44
C TRP A 86 10.24 2.18 0.26
N TYR A 87 10.91 3.08 -0.46
CA TYR A 87 11.71 4.13 0.19
C TYR A 87 10.83 5.08 1.02
N THR A 88 9.64 5.40 0.51
CA THR A 88 8.68 6.23 1.27
C THR A 88 8.22 5.51 2.55
N ILE A 89 7.96 4.20 2.47
CA ILE A 89 7.64 3.37 3.65
C ILE A 89 8.80 3.39 4.65
N TYR A 90 10.02 3.09 4.19
CA TYR A 90 11.22 3.07 5.03
C TYR A 90 11.45 4.41 5.74
N ALA A 91 11.51 5.52 4.98
CA ALA A 91 11.75 6.85 5.54
C ALA A 91 10.66 7.26 6.55
N ARG A 92 9.40 6.86 6.32
CA ARG A 92 8.31 7.12 7.26
C ARG A 92 8.38 6.23 8.49
N ALA A 93 8.73 4.96 8.34
CA ALA A 93 8.91 4.02 9.45
C ALA A 93 10.07 4.45 10.36
N GLU A 94 11.19 4.87 9.77
CA GLU A 94 12.35 5.43 10.48
C GLU A 94 11.96 6.69 11.27
N LYS A 95 11.27 7.64 10.63
CA LYS A 95 10.76 8.85 11.29
C LYS A 95 9.78 8.55 12.43
N MET A 96 9.07 7.44 12.36
CA MET A 96 8.12 7.00 13.39
C MET A 96 8.76 6.11 14.47
N GLY A 97 10.03 5.71 14.32
CA GLY A 97 10.68 4.76 15.22
C GLY A 97 10.04 3.36 15.20
N ARG A 98 9.60 2.89 14.03
CA ARG A 98 8.88 1.60 13.85
C ARG A 98 9.55 0.67 12.83
N LEU A 99 10.88 0.70 12.72
CA LEU A 99 11.61 -0.13 11.75
C LEU A 99 11.48 -1.62 12.06
N ASP A 100 11.44 -1.98 13.33
CA ASP A 100 11.12 -3.30 13.86
C ASP A 100 9.80 -3.85 13.29
N LYS A 101 8.74 -3.03 13.23
CA LYS A 101 7.48 -3.43 12.58
C LYS A 101 7.60 -3.67 11.08
N LEU A 102 8.51 -2.95 10.40
CA LEU A 102 8.74 -3.15 8.98
C LEU A 102 9.48 -4.47 8.70
N LEU A 103 10.37 -4.87 9.60
CA LEU A 103 11.13 -6.12 9.51
C LEU A 103 10.24 -7.37 9.69
N GLU A 104 9.16 -7.27 10.47
CA GLU A 104 8.17 -8.36 10.65
C GLU A 104 7.56 -8.83 9.31
N ILE A 105 7.56 -8.00 8.26
CA ILE A 105 7.00 -8.33 6.94
C ILE A 105 8.01 -9.07 6.04
N ASN A 106 9.31 -8.83 6.24
CA ASN A 106 10.38 -9.31 5.35
C ASN A 106 11.08 -10.56 5.89
N ALA A 107 10.77 -10.96 7.13
CA ALA A 107 11.32 -12.14 7.79
C ALA A 107 10.72 -13.45 7.24
#